data_AF-A0A8J7VLZ1-F1
#
_entry.id   AF-A0A8J7VLZ1-F1
#
_cell.length_a   1.000
_cell.length_b   1.000
_cell.length_c   1.000
_cell.angle_alpha   90.00
_cell.angle_beta   90.00
_cell.angle_gamma   90.00
#
_symmetry.space_group_name_H-M   'P 1'
#
loop_
_entity.id
_entity.type
_entity.pdbx_description
1 polymer ?
#
loop_
_entity_poly.entity_id
_entity_poly.type
_entity_poly.pdbx_seq_one_letter_code
_entity_poly.pdbx_strand_id
1 'polypeptide(L)' 'GKHGVKAVSPAIGDVFDPELHQAMFEAPLPGTKAGQIIQVLLEGFTLHDRLLRPAQVGVSSNTAG' A
#
# COMPACT_ATOMS: atom_id res chain seq x y z
N GLY A 1 -15.28 -9.71 16.53
CA GLY A 1 -13.93 -9.97 16.00
C GLY A 1 -12.92 -9.53 17.03
N LYS A 2 -11.94 -10.38 17.34
CA LYS A 2 -11.05 -10.27 18.51
C LYS A 2 -10.25 -8.94 18.50
N HIS A 3 -10.42 -8.13 19.54
CA HIS A 3 -9.56 -6.99 19.94
C HIS A 3 -9.48 -5.73 19.04
N GLY A 4 -10.40 -5.50 18.10
CA GLY A 4 -10.44 -4.23 17.35
C GLY A 4 -9.29 -4.02 16.37
N VAL A 5 -8.43 -5.02 16.16
CA VAL A 5 -7.36 -4.97 15.16
C VAL A 5 -7.94 -5.26 13.77
N LYS A 6 -7.60 -4.44 12.77
CA LYS A 6 -7.92 -4.70 11.36
C LYS A 6 -6.64 -4.67 10.53
N ALA A 7 -6.55 -5.56 9.55
CA ALA A 7 -5.45 -5.53 8.59
C ALA A 7 -5.63 -4.38 7.60
N VAL A 8 -4.52 -3.76 7.22
CA VAL A 8 -4.41 -2.85 6.08
C VAL A 8 -3.69 -3.64 4.99
N SER A 9 -4.46 -4.18 4.04
CA SER A 9 -3.95 -5.03 2.98
C SER A 9 -4.52 -4.52 1.64
N PRO A 10 -3.83 -3.56 0.99
CA PRO A 10 -4.26 -3.04 -0.30
C PRO A 10 -4.06 -4.09 -1.40
N ALA A 11 -4.83 -3.98 -2.47
CA ALA A 11 -4.67 -4.80 -3.66
C ALA A 11 -3.65 -4.18 -4.62
N ILE A 12 -3.09 -5.03 -5.49
CA ILE A 12 -2.31 -4.55 -6.64
C ILE A 12 -3.24 -3.75 -7.56
N GLY A 13 -2.80 -2.56 -7.95
CA GLY A 13 -3.58 -1.61 -8.74
C GLY A 13 -4.36 -0.58 -7.91
N ASP A 14 -4.49 -0.77 -6.60
CA ASP A 14 -5.04 0.26 -5.71
C ASP A 14 -4.14 1.50 -5.72
N VAL A 15 -4.73 2.65 -5.44
CA VAL A 15 -3.99 3.91 -5.31
C VAL A 15 -3.27 3.94 -3.96
N PHE A 16 -1.99 4.30 -3.99
CA PHE A 16 -1.21 4.53 -2.78
C PHE A 16 -1.86 5.61 -1.92
N ASP A 17 -1.88 5.36 -0.61
CA ASP A 17 -2.47 6.25 0.38
C ASP A 17 -1.44 6.43 1.49
N PRO A 18 -0.80 7.61 1.62
CA PRO A 18 0.24 7.83 2.62
C PRO A 18 -0.27 7.76 4.07
N GLU A 19 -1.58 7.83 4.32
CA GLU A 19 -2.14 7.67 5.66
C GLU A 19 -2.18 6.20 6.10
N LEU A 20 -2.22 5.27 5.15
CA LEU A 20 -2.37 3.83 5.41
C LEU A 20 -1.18 2.99 4.92
N HIS A 21 -0.38 3.54 4.01
CA HIS A 21 0.66 2.85 3.29
C HIS A 21 2.01 3.58 3.40
N GLN A 22 3.10 2.82 3.38
CA GLN A 22 4.46 3.30 3.33
C GLN A 22 5.11 2.77 2.05
N ALA A 23 5.43 3.68 1.13
CA ALA A 23 6.13 3.35 -0.10
C ALA A 23 7.60 3.03 0.24
N MET A 24 8.01 1.79 0.04
CA MET A 24 9.38 1.34 0.28
C MET A 24 10.27 1.57 -0.93
N PHE A 25 9.69 1.53 -2.13
CA PHE A 25 10.35 1.83 -3.38
C PHE A 25 9.32 2.27 -4.43
N GLU A 26 9.81 2.93 -5.47
CA GLU A 26 9.07 3.20 -6.70
C GLU A 26 9.73 2.46 -7.86
N ALA A 27 8.94 1.91 -8.79
CA ALA A 27 9.47 1.26 -9.99
C ALA A 27 8.53 1.44 -11.19
N PRO A 28 9.06 1.49 -12.42
CA PRO A 28 8.21 1.49 -13.61
C PRO A 28 7.57 0.11 -13.82
N LEU A 29 6.25 0.08 -14.04
CA LEU A 29 5.53 -1.14 -14.40
C LEU A 29 4.54 -0.86 -15.55
N PRO A 30 4.74 -1.43 -16.76
CA PRO A 30 3.82 -1.26 -17.88
C PRO A 30 2.39 -1.67 -17.53
N GLY A 31 1.41 -0.92 -18.03
CA GLY A 31 -0.01 -1.18 -17.76
C GLY A 31 -0.50 -0.69 -16.40
N THR A 32 0.32 0.05 -15.65
CA THR A 32 -0.08 0.71 -14.39
C THR A 32 0.03 2.23 -14.50
N LYS A 33 -0.62 2.94 -13.57
CA LYS A 33 -0.57 4.40 -13.43
C LYS A 33 0.33 4.77 -12.26
N ALA A 34 0.87 5.99 -12.30
CA ALA A 34 1.73 6.53 -11.23
C ALA A 34 0.99 6.49 -9.91
N GLY A 35 1.67 6.06 -8.86
CA GLY A 35 1.10 5.95 -7.52
C GLY A 35 0.17 4.74 -7.34
N GLN A 36 -0.01 3.87 -8.34
CA GLN A 36 -0.65 2.57 -8.08
C GLN A 36 0.30 1.65 -7.32
N ILE A 37 -0.25 0.86 -6.41
CA ILE A 37 0.46 -0.20 -5.71
C ILE A 37 0.76 -1.33 -6.69
N ILE A 38 2.03 -1.70 -6.79
CA ILE A 38 2.51 -2.76 -7.69
C ILE A 38 3.03 -3.98 -6.94
N GLN A 39 3.28 -3.84 -5.64
CA GLN A 39 3.65 -4.94 -4.76
C GLN A 39 3.27 -4.63 -3.31
N VAL A 40 2.75 -5.61 -2.58
CA VAL A 40 2.63 -5.57 -1.12
C VAL A 40 3.78 -6.38 -0.53
N LEU A 41 4.65 -5.71 0.23
CA LEU A 41 5.80 -6.34 0.90
C LEU A 41 5.41 -6.86 2.28
N LEU A 42 4.59 -6.08 3.00
CA LEU A 42 4.12 -6.41 4.34
C LEU A 42 2.78 -5.72 4.61
N GLU A 43 1.76 -6.50 4.97
CA GLU A 43 0.46 -5.95 5.38
C GLU A 43 0.61 -5.04 6.60
N GLY A 44 -0.19 -3.97 6.67
CA GLY A 44 -0.28 -3.08 7.83
C GLY A 44 -1.40 -3.50 8.79
N PHE A 45 -1.54 -2.75 9.88
CA PHE A 45 -2.60 -2.97 10.87
C PHE A 45 -3.08 -1.66 11.50
N THR A 46 -4.38 -1.59 11.75
CA THR A 46 -5.00 -0.60 12.64
C THR A 46 -5.46 -1.28 13.93
N LEU A 47 -5.56 -0.50 15.00
CA LEU A 47 -6.25 -0.87 16.24
C LEU A 47 -7.34 0.18 16.48
N HIS A 48 -8.59 -0.28 16.40
CA HIS A 48 -9.73 0.60 16.23
C HIS A 48 -9.51 1.51 15.01
N ASP A 49 -9.49 2.82 15.21
CA ASP A 49 -9.30 3.81 14.13
C ASP A 49 -7.86 4.35 14.09
N ARG A 50 -6.96 3.83 14.93
CA ARG A 50 -5.56 4.25 14.98
C ARG A 50 -4.70 3.32 14.13
N LEU A 51 -3.94 3.88 13.20
CA LEU A 51 -2.89 3.15 12.49
C LEU A 51 -1.80 2.72 13.48
N LEU A 52 -1.57 1.40 13.58
CA LEU A 52 -0.45 0.86 14.34
C LEU A 52 0.79 0.73 13.48
N ARG A 53 0.62 0.27 12.25
CA ARG A 53 1.69 0.13 11.26
C ARG A 53 1.11 0.25 9.86
N PRO A 54 1.66 1.10 8.98
CA PRO A 54 1.25 1.14 7.59
C PRO A 54 1.59 -0.16 6.86
N ALA A 55 0.86 -0.46 5.79
CA ALA A 55 1.28 -1.51 4.87
C ALA A 55 2.50 -1.03 4.09
N GLN A 56 3.53 -1.86 3.99
CA GLN A 56 4.72 -1.56 3.20
C GLN A 56 4.50 -2.03 1.78
N VAL A 57 4.63 -1.12 0.82
CA VAL A 57 4.29 -1.36 -0.58
C VAL A 57 5.35 -0.81 -1.53
N GLY A 58 5.45 -1.41 -2.71
CA GLY A 58 6.07 -0.79 -3.87
C GLY A 58 5.01 -0.07 -4.70
N VAL A 59 5.34 1.12 -5.22
CA VAL A 59 4.42 1.91 -6.06
C VAL A 59 4.96 2.12 -7.47
N SER A 60 4.06 2.29 -8.43
CA SER A 60 4.44 2.56 -9.82
C SER A 60 4.91 4.00 -9.98
N SER A 61 6.05 4.19 -10.67
CA SER A 61 6.54 5.51 -11.08
C SER A 61 5.95 5.99 -12.41
N ASN A 62 5.14 5.18 -13.10
CA ASN A 62 4.59 5.42 -14.46
C ASN A 62 5.62 5.78 -15.53
N THR A 63 6.89 5.40 -15.37
CA THR A 63 7.92 5.69 -16.39
C THR A 63 7.94 4.62 -17.49
N ALA A 64 6.76 4.14 -17.89
CA ALA A 64 6.58 3.31 -19.08
C ALA A 64 5.70 4.09 -20.08
N GLY A 65 6.34 5.06 -20.72
CA GLY A 65 5.92 5.63 -22.01
C GLY A 65 6.86 5.13 -23.09
#